data_AF-A0AAF0JM88-F1
#
_entry.id   AF-A0AAF0JM88-F1
#
_cell.length_a   1.000
_cell.length_b   1.000
_cell.length_c   1.000
_cell.angle_alpha   90.00
_cell.angle_beta   90.00
_cell.angle_gamma   90.00
#
_symmetry.space_group_name_H-M   'P 1'
#
loop_
_entity.id
_entity.type
_entity.pdbx_description
1 polymer ?
#
loop_
_entity_poly.entity_id
_entity_poly.type
_entity_poly.pdbx_seq_one_letter_code
_entity_poly.pdbx_strand_id
1 'polypeptide(L)'
;MGDLIGQMLNYLLELPEKALSGDMFAIMVSLIIIYSLVYIFVKSAKVLKNLLKKLVLFLIIALAVYIFVMDFVFKVLTYGLTPDIVVFGFTGLLCGLFALLVAFLKMGSALKKRSTEKRKLKMDAQLNQQPSSTSYGQNNIPPVTASAQQVPFQSPYIPQQITNFAKDNSIGMVIIYLIVAEFGIFSSNTIAAVNEDTGFAFFLIFMLAAFIFIKLTYNNYKTGIKHLLVAFFLGYSLSLILGYFWGGISPDVLFSKAYFATDALVALISGLSLSLFMSGKG
;
A
#
# COMPACT_ATOMS: atom_id res chain seq x y z
N MET A 1 11.67 35.33 37.06
CA MET A 1 11.54 34.25 36.05
C MET A 1 12.38 34.48 34.80
N GLY A 2 12.57 35.72 34.33
CA GLY A 2 13.44 36.01 33.17
C GLY A 2 14.92 35.64 33.36
N ASP A 3 15.51 35.92 34.52
CA ASP A 3 16.93 35.62 34.79
C ASP A 3 17.28 34.13 34.78
N LEU A 4 16.41 33.27 35.31
CA LEU A 4 16.62 31.81 35.33
C LEU A 4 16.59 31.21 33.92
N ILE A 5 15.72 31.70 33.05
CA ILE A 5 15.64 31.26 31.65
C ILE A 5 16.89 31.72 30.89
N GLY A 6 17.36 32.95 31.14
CA GLY A 6 18.60 33.48 30.56
C GLY A 6 19.84 32.69 30.97
N GLN A 7 19.97 32.37 32.26
CA GLN A 7 21.07 31.54 32.77
C GLN A 7 21.03 30.11 32.20
N MET A 8 19.84 29.51 32.08
CA MET A 8 19.70 28.19 31.45
C MET A 8 20.04 28.19 29.96
N LEU A 9 19.68 29.23 29.22
CA LEU A 9 20.00 29.35 27.78
C LEU A 9 21.51 29.54 27.57
N ASN A 10 22.16 30.37 28.38
CA ASN A 10 23.61 30.56 28.33
C ASN A 10 24.34 29.25 28.63
N TYR A 11 23.87 28.50 29.64
CA TYR A 11 24.43 27.18 29.95
C TYR A 11 24.24 26.17 28.80
N LEU A 12 23.11 26.21 28.09
CA LEU A 12 22.83 25.39 26.90
C LEU A 12 23.72 25.72 25.70
N LEU A 13 24.15 26.99 25.56
CA LEU A 13 25.05 27.45 24.51
C LEU A 13 26.50 27.06 24.79
N GLU A 14 26.94 27.10 26.05
CA GLU A 14 28.29 26.71 26.48
C GLU A 14 28.46 25.18 26.62
N LEU A 15 27.36 24.43 26.55
CA LEU A 15 27.31 22.98 26.75
C LEU A 15 28.24 22.17 25.82
N PRO A 16 28.39 22.49 24.52
CA PRO A 16 29.34 21.82 23.63
C PRO A 16 30.80 22.01 24.06
N GLU A 17 31.15 23.22 24.49
CA GLU A 17 32.51 23.58 24.91
C GLU A 17 32.87 22.91 26.24
N LYS A 18 31.92 22.89 27.20
CA LYS A 18 32.07 22.17 28.48
C LYS A 18 32.12 20.65 28.32
N ALA A 19 31.39 20.09 27.36
CA ALA A 19 31.47 18.67 27.06
C ALA A 19 32.83 18.28 26.44
N LEU A 20 33.40 19.15 25.59
CA LEU A 20 34.73 18.96 24.99
C LEU A 20 35.86 19.11 26.00
N SER A 21 35.69 19.93 27.04
CA SER A 21 36.67 20.09 28.13
C SER A 21 36.66 18.94 29.14
N GLY A 22 35.78 17.95 28.97
CA GLY A 22 35.75 16.74 29.81
C GLY A 22 34.89 16.85 31.07
N ASP A 23 34.04 17.88 31.19
CA ASP A 23 33.06 17.97 32.28
C ASP A 23 32.02 16.84 32.15
N MET A 24 32.07 15.87 33.07
CA MET A 24 31.17 14.72 33.07
C MET A 24 29.69 15.13 33.11
N PHE A 25 29.34 16.21 33.80
CA PHE A 25 27.96 16.66 33.88
C PHE A 25 27.48 17.25 32.54
N ALA A 26 28.31 18.06 31.88
CA ALA A 26 28.01 18.59 30.55
C ALA A 26 27.89 17.47 29.49
N ILE A 27 28.75 16.45 29.55
CA ILE A 27 28.67 15.27 28.68
C ILE A 27 27.33 14.54 28.87
N MET A 28 26.93 14.31 30.12
CA MET A 28 25.67 13.64 30.49
C MET A 28 24.44 14.40 29.98
N VAL A 29 24.40 15.72 30.20
CA VAL A 29 23.30 16.58 29.75
C VAL A 29 23.25 16.65 28.21
N SER A 30 24.41 16.73 27.55
CA SER A 30 24.50 16.73 26.08
C SER A 30 23.95 15.43 25.47
N LEU A 31 24.29 14.28 26.06
CA LEU A 31 23.75 12.97 25.66
C LEU A 31 22.22 12.89 25.82
N ILE A 32 21.67 13.42 26.92
CA ILE A 32 20.22 13.47 27.16
C ILE A 32 19.51 14.34 26.12
N ILE A 33 20.08 15.49 25.76
CA ILE A 33 19.54 16.40 24.75
C ILE A 33 19.59 15.75 23.36
N ILE A 34 20.72 15.15 22.99
CA ILE A 34 20.87 14.43 21.72
C ILE A 34 19.87 13.27 21.64
N TYR A 35 19.76 12.46 22.70
CA TYR A 35 18.78 11.37 22.76
C TYR A 35 17.34 11.88 22.63
N SER A 36 17.01 13.00 23.29
CA SER A 36 15.69 13.63 23.20
C SER A 36 15.39 14.15 21.80
N LEU A 37 16.36 14.77 21.14
CA LEU A 37 16.27 15.24 19.75
C LEU A 37 16.05 14.06 18.79
N VAL A 38 16.85 13.00 18.92
CA VAL A 38 16.70 11.78 18.11
C VAL A 38 15.33 11.16 18.34
N TYR A 39 14.86 11.08 19.59
CA TYR A 39 13.54 10.56 19.92
C TYR A 39 12.40 11.39 19.28
N ILE A 40 12.49 12.73 19.36
CA ILE A 40 11.51 13.63 18.73
C ILE A 40 11.54 13.47 17.21
N PHE A 41 12.72 13.33 16.61
CA PHE A 41 12.91 13.13 15.17
C PHE A 41 12.31 11.80 14.70
N VAL A 42 12.55 10.70 15.43
CA VAL A 42 11.94 9.38 15.13
C VAL A 42 10.42 9.45 15.28
N LYS A 43 9.92 10.19 16.28
CA LYS A 43 8.48 10.36 16.53
C LYS A 43 7.80 11.22 15.47
N SER A 44 8.46 12.29 15.01
CA SER A 44 7.97 13.16 13.95
C SER A 44 8.03 12.47 12.58
N ALA A 45 9.04 11.65 12.31
CA ALA A 45 9.12 10.81 11.11
C ALA A 45 7.91 9.87 10.97
N LYS A 46 7.35 9.37 12.08
CA LYS A 46 6.12 8.56 12.08
C LYS A 46 4.89 9.36 11.64
N VAL A 47 4.81 10.63 12.03
CA VAL A 47 3.73 11.54 11.61
C VAL A 47 3.92 11.94 10.15
N LEU A 48 5.15 12.27 9.76
CA LEU A 48 5.53 12.65 8.41
C LEU A 48 5.22 11.53 7.41
N LYS A 49 5.56 10.27 7.73
CA LYS A 49 5.22 9.10 6.90
C LYS A 49 3.72 8.99 6.66
N ASN A 50 2.91 9.23 7.69
CA ASN A 50 1.46 9.12 7.60
C ASN A 50 0.83 10.27 6.82
N LEU A 51 1.42 11.47 6.91
CA LEU A 51 1.00 12.64 6.15
C LEU A 51 1.40 12.52 4.68
N LEU A 52 2.64 12.10 4.40
CA LEU A 52 3.16 11.87 3.06
C LEU A 52 2.33 10.82 2.32
N LYS A 53 2.00 9.68 2.97
CA LYS A 53 1.14 8.65 2.37
C LYS A 53 -0.23 9.20 1.96
N LYS A 54 -0.83 10.06 2.77
CA LYS A 54 -2.15 10.65 2.49
C LYS A 54 -2.08 11.72 1.41
N LEU A 55 -1.02 12.53 1.40
CA LEU A 55 -0.79 13.56 0.41
C LEU A 55 -0.52 12.94 -0.96
N VAL A 56 0.32 11.90 -1.04
CA VAL A 56 0.58 11.16 -2.28
C VAL A 56 -0.70 10.51 -2.81
N LEU A 57 -1.50 9.87 -1.95
CA LEU A 57 -2.78 9.29 -2.38
C LEU A 57 -3.75 10.36 -2.90
N PHE A 58 -3.85 11.50 -2.22
CA PHE A 58 -4.67 12.63 -2.67
C PHE A 58 -4.19 13.16 -4.04
N LEU A 59 -2.87 13.31 -4.20
CA LEU A 59 -2.26 13.76 -5.44
C LEU A 59 -2.57 12.80 -6.60
N ILE A 60 -2.44 11.48 -6.39
CA ILE A 60 -2.74 10.47 -7.40
C ILE A 60 -4.21 10.54 -7.83
N ILE A 61 -5.15 10.63 -6.87
CA ILE A 61 -6.57 10.74 -7.18
C ILE A 61 -6.87 12.04 -7.93
N ALA A 62 -6.30 13.16 -7.51
CA ALA A 62 -6.45 14.45 -8.19
C ALA A 62 -5.90 14.40 -9.62
N LEU A 63 -4.74 13.77 -9.82
CA LEU A 63 -4.13 13.60 -11.13
C LEU A 63 -4.98 12.70 -12.04
N ALA A 64 -5.52 11.60 -11.52
CA ALA A 64 -6.39 10.70 -12.27
C ALA A 64 -7.67 11.41 -12.73
N VAL A 65 -8.30 12.20 -11.85
CA VAL A 65 -9.47 13.02 -12.20
C VAL A 65 -9.10 14.06 -13.27
N TYR A 66 -7.94 14.70 -13.15
CA TYR A 66 -7.47 15.66 -14.15
C TYR A 66 -7.27 15.00 -15.53
N ILE A 67 -6.57 13.88 -15.60
CA ILE A 67 -6.35 13.13 -16.85
C ILE A 67 -7.69 12.70 -17.44
N PHE A 68 -8.60 12.18 -16.62
CA PHE A 68 -9.95 11.80 -17.05
C PHE A 68 -10.71 12.97 -17.66
N VAL A 69 -10.68 14.15 -17.03
CA VAL A 69 -11.35 15.35 -17.55
C VAL A 69 -10.74 15.77 -18.89
N MET A 70 -9.41 15.70 -19.04
CA MET A 70 -8.75 16.03 -20.30
C MET A 70 -9.12 15.05 -21.41
N ASP A 71 -9.13 13.74 -21.14
CA ASP A 71 -9.55 12.72 -22.12
C ASP A 71 -11.04 12.86 -22.48
N PHE A 72 -11.89 13.17 -21.49
CA PHE A 72 -13.31 13.42 -21.72
C PHE A 72 -13.52 14.64 -22.63
N VAL A 73 -12.85 15.76 -22.35
CA VAL A 73 -12.91 16.97 -23.20
C VAL A 73 -12.41 16.65 -24.61
N PHE A 74 -11.30 15.92 -24.74
CA PHE A 74 -10.74 15.54 -26.04
C PHE A 74 -11.71 14.67 -26.85
N LYS A 75 -12.35 13.68 -26.21
CA LYS A 75 -13.38 12.84 -26.84
C LYS A 75 -14.62 13.63 -27.25
N VAL A 76 -15.08 14.56 -26.41
CA VAL A 76 -16.20 15.46 -26.75
C VAL A 76 -15.86 16.34 -27.95
N LEU A 77 -14.62 16.84 -28.04
CA LEU A 77 -14.17 17.67 -29.16
C LEU A 77 -14.00 16.88 -30.46
N THR A 78 -13.58 15.62 -30.39
CA THR A 78 -13.27 14.79 -31.56
C THR A 78 -14.49 14.07 -32.12
N TYR A 79 -15.30 13.47 -31.25
CA TYR A 79 -16.44 12.64 -31.63
C TYR A 79 -17.80 13.34 -31.44
N GLY A 80 -17.80 14.55 -30.87
CA GLY A 80 -19.03 15.28 -30.53
C GLY A 80 -19.72 14.75 -29.28
N LEU A 81 -20.87 15.34 -28.96
CA LEU A 81 -21.74 14.91 -27.85
C LEU A 81 -22.59 13.71 -28.28
N THR A 82 -21.98 12.54 -28.37
CA THR A 82 -22.74 11.30 -28.53
C THR A 82 -23.34 10.85 -27.19
N PRO A 83 -24.49 10.15 -27.18
CA PRO A 83 -25.13 9.68 -25.95
C PRO A 83 -24.19 8.86 -25.07
N ASP A 84 -23.33 8.04 -25.67
CA ASP A 84 -22.36 7.21 -24.96
C ASP A 84 -21.33 8.08 -24.22
N ILE A 85 -20.75 9.06 -24.90
CA ILE A 85 -19.77 9.98 -24.30
C ILE A 85 -20.42 10.79 -23.17
N VAL A 86 -21.66 11.23 -23.35
CA VAL A 86 -22.40 11.99 -22.32
C VAL A 86 -22.63 11.13 -21.09
N VAL A 87 -23.17 9.91 -21.25
CA VAL A 87 -23.51 9.03 -20.12
C VAL A 87 -22.25 8.57 -19.38
N PHE A 88 -21.23 8.08 -20.09
CA PHE A 88 -19.99 7.62 -19.47
C PHE A 88 -19.16 8.76 -18.90
N GLY A 89 -19.14 9.91 -19.59
CA GLY A 89 -18.45 11.12 -19.15
C GLY A 89 -19.03 11.69 -17.86
N PHE A 90 -20.34 11.93 -17.80
CA PHE A 90 -20.99 12.45 -16.60
C PHE A 90 -20.87 11.48 -15.42
N THR A 91 -21.04 10.18 -15.67
CA THR A 91 -20.92 9.16 -14.62
C THR A 91 -19.49 9.10 -14.07
N GLY A 92 -18.49 9.14 -14.95
CA GLY A 92 -17.08 9.18 -14.55
C GLY A 92 -16.71 10.46 -13.80
N LEU A 93 -17.24 11.61 -14.23
CA LEU A 93 -17.01 12.90 -13.57
C LEU A 93 -17.62 12.92 -12.16
N LEU A 94 -18.86 12.44 -11.99
CA LEU A 94 -19.51 12.29 -10.69
C LEU A 94 -18.71 11.36 -9.76
N CYS A 95 -18.25 10.22 -10.28
CA CYS A 95 -17.43 9.29 -9.51
C CYS A 95 -16.09 9.91 -9.09
N GLY A 96 -15.40 10.59 -10.01
CA GLY A 96 -14.14 11.28 -9.75
C GLY A 96 -14.28 12.39 -8.70
N LEU A 97 -15.35 13.18 -8.80
CA LEU A 97 -15.64 14.26 -7.85
C LEU A 97 -15.96 13.71 -6.44
N PHE A 98 -16.68 12.59 -6.38
CA PHE A 98 -16.94 11.87 -5.14
C PHE A 98 -15.65 11.29 -4.53
N ALA A 99 -14.76 10.72 -5.35
CA ALA A 99 -13.47 10.19 -4.91
C ALA A 99 -12.57 11.30 -4.35
N LEU A 100 -12.54 12.46 -5.01
CA LEU A 100 -11.77 13.63 -4.59
C LEU A 100 -12.29 14.20 -3.26
N LEU A 101 -13.62 14.26 -3.09
CA LEU A 101 -14.27 14.68 -1.85
C LEU A 101 -13.96 13.71 -0.70
N VAL A 102 -14.02 12.40 -0.93
CA VAL A 102 -13.64 11.38 0.07
C VAL A 102 -12.15 11.47 0.43
N ALA A 103 -11.27 11.68 -0.55
CA ALA A 103 -9.84 11.84 -0.31
C ALA A 103 -9.56 13.10 0.53
N PHE A 104 -10.23 14.21 0.23
CA PHE A 104 -10.11 15.46 0.97
C PHE A 104 -10.59 15.34 2.43
N LEU A 105 -11.76 14.72 2.66
CA LEU A 105 -12.29 14.48 4.02
C LEU A 105 -11.38 13.55 4.84
N LYS A 106 -10.72 12.58 4.20
CA LYS A 106 -9.73 11.72 4.85
C LYS A 106 -8.41 12.42 5.17
N MET A 107 -8.04 13.44 4.40
CA MET A 107 -6.91 14.31 4.72
C MET A 107 -7.23 15.18 5.94
N GLY A 108 -8.41 15.80 5.99
CA GLY A 108 -8.84 16.66 7.11
C GLY A 108 -9.10 15.91 8.43
N SER A 109 -9.71 14.71 8.38
CA SER A 109 -9.99 13.91 9.59
C SER A 109 -8.74 13.32 10.25
N ALA A 110 -7.57 13.32 9.58
CA ALA A 110 -6.29 12.93 10.14
C ALA A 110 -5.85 13.80 11.33
N LEU A 111 -6.27 15.08 11.33
CA LEU A 111 -5.93 16.03 12.38
C LEU A 111 -6.86 15.91 13.61
N LYS A 112 -8.11 15.47 13.42
CA LYS A 112 -9.14 15.41 14.48
C LYS A 112 -9.20 14.07 15.22
N LYS A 113 -8.67 12.99 14.64
CA LYS A 113 -8.84 11.60 15.11
C LYS A 113 -7.79 11.14 16.14
N ARG A 114 -7.29 12.03 17.00
CA ARG A 114 -6.49 11.66 18.20
C ARG A 114 -7.32 11.55 19.49
N SER A 115 -8.58 12.00 19.48
CA SER A 115 -9.44 12.06 20.68
C SER A 115 -10.38 10.86 20.82
N THR A 116 -10.87 10.28 19.71
CA THR A 116 -11.92 9.25 19.76
C THR A 116 -11.41 7.82 20.00
N GLU A 117 -10.15 7.54 19.68
CA GLU A 117 -9.54 6.20 19.82
C GLU A 117 -9.24 5.84 21.29
N LYS A 118 -9.01 6.84 22.17
CA LYS A 118 -8.86 6.64 23.62
C LYS A 118 -10.18 6.30 24.34
N ARG A 119 -11.34 6.60 23.73
CA ARG A 119 -12.66 6.29 24.34
C ARG A 119 -13.14 4.86 24.03
N LYS A 120 -12.80 4.31 22.86
CA LYS A 120 -13.20 2.93 22.48
C LYS A 120 -12.42 1.85 23.23
N LEU A 121 -11.12 2.05 23.43
CA LEU A 121 -10.26 1.14 24.21
C LEU A 121 -10.68 0.97 25.69
N LYS A 122 -11.43 1.92 26.27
CA LYS A 122 -11.95 1.80 27.65
C LYS A 122 -13.27 1.04 27.76
N MET A 123 -14.09 1.01 26.71
CA MET A 123 -15.34 0.22 26.71
C MET A 123 -15.08 -1.26 26.45
N ASP A 124 -14.11 -1.59 25.59
CA ASP A 124 -13.79 -2.98 25.24
C ASP A 124 -13.04 -3.73 26.38
N ALA A 125 -12.39 -2.99 27.29
CA ALA A 125 -11.67 -3.57 28.43
C ALA A 125 -12.58 -3.93 29.63
N GLN A 126 -13.84 -3.46 29.67
CA GLN A 126 -14.78 -3.78 30.75
C GLN A 126 -15.74 -4.92 30.42
N LEU A 127 -15.80 -5.39 29.17
CA LEU A 127 -16.74 -6.46 28.76
C LEU A 127 -16.14 -7.89 28.86
N ASN A 128 -14.89 -8.05 29.29
CA ASN A 128 -14.19 -9.34 29.23
C ASN A 128 -13.60 -9.82 30.58
N GLN A 129 -14.28 -9.56 31.69
CA GLN A 129 -13.98 -10.17 32.98
C GLN A 129 -15.19 -10.94 33.53
N GLN A 130 -15.28 -12.24 33.23
CA GLN A 130 -15.62 -13.32 34.17
C GLN A 130 -15.52 -14.71 33.48
N PRO A 131 -15.32 -15.81 34.23
CA PRO A 131 -14.29 -16.78 33.91
C PRO A 131 -14.87 -18.14 33.49
N SER A 132 -14.11 -18.92 32.75
CA SER A 132 -14.39 -20.35 32.60
C SER A 132 -13.09 -21.14 32.57
N SER A 133 -12.97 -21.98 33.60
CA SER A 133 -11.91 -22.91 33.93
C SER A 133 -11.97 -24.17 33.07
N THR A 134 -10.82 -24.67 32.59
CA THR A 134 -10.43 -26.09 32.75
C THR A 134 -8.95 -26.32 32.41
N SER A 135 -8.28 -27.04 33.30
CA SER A 135 -6.90 -27.56 33.24
C SER A 135 -6.64 -28.48 32.05
N TYR A 136 -5.40 -28.54 31.55
CA TYR A 136 -4.44 -29.65 31.75
C TYR A 136 -3.14 -29.39 30.96
N GLY A 137 -1.98 -29.65 31.57
CA GLY A 137 -0.83 -30.20 30.84
C GLY A 137 0.34 -29.28 30.46
N GLN A 138 1.01 -28.72 31.46
CA GLN A 138 2.46 -28.43 31.55
C GLN A 138 3.40 -29.16 30.55
N ASN A 139 4.22 -28.40 29.83
CA ASN A 139 5.67 -28.66 29.67
C ASN A 139 6.44 -27.44 29.13
N ASN A 140 7.45 -27.05 29.92
CA ASN A 140 8.48 -26.03 29.66
C ASN A 140 9.43 -26.44 28.52
N ILE A 141 9.86 -25.49 27.68
CA ILE A 141 11.25 -25.18 27.23
C ILE A 141 11.23 -23.83 26.45
N PRO A 142 12.08 -22.83 26.79
CA PRO A 142 12.48 -21.72 25.90
C PRO A 142 13.95 -21.89 25.43
N PRO A 143 14.59 -20.97 24.65
CA PRO A 143 14.19 -20.24 23.44
C PRO A 143 15.24 -20.39 22.29
N VAL A 144 14.92 -20.08 21.02
CA VAL A 144 15.96 -19.73 20.01
C VAL A 144 15.49 -18.60 19.09
N THR A 145 16.28 -17.53 19.12
CA THR A 145 16.29 -16.31 18.31
C THR A 145 16.55 -16.56 16.82
N ALA A 146 15.71 -15.97 15.96
CA ALA A 146 16.12 -15.50 14.64
C ALA A 146 15.26 -14.30 14.23
N SER A 147 15.78 -13.11 14.45
CA SER A 147 15.21 -11.83 14.03
C SER A 147 15.40 -11.64 12.52
N ALA A 148 14.37 -11.97 11.73
CA ALA A 148 14.22 -11.46 10.38
C ALA A 148 13.40 -10.17 10.44
N GLN A 149 14.08 -9.04 10.23
CA GLN A 149 13.52 -7.70 10.22
C GLN A 149 12.61 -7.53 8.99
N GLN A 150 11.33 -7.90 9.15
CA GLN A 150 10.30 -7.67 8.14
C GLN A 150 9.88 -6.20 8.16
N VAL A 151 10.25 -5.45 7.12
CA VAL A 151 9.65 -4.15 6.84
C VAL A 151 8.15 -4.33 6.56
N PRO A 152 7.22 -3.71 7.32
CA PRO A 152 5.80 -3.88 7.08
C PRO A 152 5.38 -3.02 5.89
N PHE A 153 5.27 -3.64 4.71
CA PHE A 153 4.57 -3.08 3.56
C PHE A 153 3.08 -2.97 3.90
N GLN A 154 2.57 -1.74 3.98
CA GLN A 154 1.16 -1.50 4.31
C GLN A 154 0.30 -1.61 3.06
N SER A 155 -0.59 -2.60 3.08
CA SER A 155 -1.63 -2.88 2.09
C SER A 155 -2.33 -1.61 1.54
N PRO A 156 -2.59 -1.54 0.21
CA PRO A 156 -3.41 -0.50 -0.40
C PRO A 156 -4.81 -0.45 0.23
N TYR A 157 -5.39 0.75 0.32
CA TYR A 157 -6.62 1.01 1.05
C TYR A 157 -7.83 0.39 0.32
N ILE A 158 -8.28 -0.78 0.79
CA ILE A 158 -9.50 -1.44 0.31
C ILE A 158 -10.72 -0.87 1.06
N PRO A 159 -11.81 -0.45 0.38
CA PRO A 159 -13.05 0.02 1.01
C PRO A 159 -13.64 -0.97 2.02
N GLN A 160 -14.17 -0.47 3.15
CA GLN A 160 -14.63 -1.31 4.27
C GLN A 160 -15.82 -2.24 3.98
N GLN A 161 -16.53 -2.03 2.87
CA GLN A 161 -17.60 -2.94 2.43
C GLN A 161 -17.03 -4.20 1.75
N ILE A 162 -15.83 -4.11 1.18
CA ILE A 162 -15.10 -5.23 0.57
C ILE A 162 -14.25 -5.97 1.62
N THR A 163 -13.92 -5.31 2.74
CA THR A 163 -13.18 -5.95 3.83
C THR A 163 -13.95 -7.10 4.48
N ASN A 164 -15.29 -7.17 4.38
CA ASN A 164 -16.06 -8.31 4.91
C ASN A 164 -15.90 -9.58 4.05
N PHE A 165 -15.61 -9.45 2.75
CA PHE A 165 -15.21 -10.57 1.89
C PHE A 165 -13.74 -10.97 2.08
N ALA A 166 -12.90 -10.01 2.47
CA ALA A 166 -11.46 -10.17 2.64
C ALA A 166 -11.01 -10.56 4.05
N LYS A 167 -11.88 -10.44 5.07
CA LYS A 167 -11.53 -10.72 6.47
C LYS A 167 -11.35 -12.22 6.74
N ASP A 168 -12.09 -13.06 5.99
CA ASP A 168 -12.17 -14.50 6.27
C ASP A 168 -11.74 -15.38 5.07
N ASN A 169 -11.53 -14.83 3.87
CA ASN A 169 -11.15 -15.61 2.67
C ASN A 169 -9.86 -15.11 2.01
N SER A 170 -8.81 -15.94 2.04
CA SER A 170 -7.50 -15.66 1.42
C SER A 170 -7.57 -15.38 -0.09
N ILE A 171 -8.58 -15.93 -0.77
CA ILE A 171 -8.82 -15.77 -2.21
C ILE A 171 -9.46 -14.41 -2.55
N GLY A 172 -10.36 -13.89 -1.70
CA GLY A 172 -10.98 -12.58 -1.94
C GLY A 172 -9.93 -11.46 -1.98
N MET A 173 -8.92 -11.57 -1.12
CA MET A 173 -7.77 -10.65 -1.11
C MET A 173 -6.92 -10.77 -2.38
N VAL A 174 -6.66 -11.98 -2.87
CA VAL A 174 -5.94 -12.22 -4.14
C VAL A 174 -6.62 -11.43 -5.27
N ILE A 175 -7.94 -11.53 -5.38
CA ILE A 175 -8.73 -10.88 -6.44
C ILE A 175 -8.65 -9.36 -6.33
N ILE A 176 -8.79 -8.80 -5.13
CA ILE A 176 -8.77 -7.35 -4.95
C ILE A 176 -7.40 -6.77 -5.32
N TYR A 177 -6.32 -7.39 -4.86
CA TYR A 177 -4.97 -6.92 -5.18
C TYR A 177 -4.65 -7.06 -6.67
N LEU A 178 -5.12 -8.14 -7.29
CA LEU A 178 -4.99 -8.37 -8.72
C LEU A 178 -5.66 -7.26 -9.52
N ILE A 179 -6.92 -6.92 -9.21
CA ILE A 179 -7.65 -5.82 -9.86
C ILE A 179 -6.92 -4.49 -9.68
N VAL A 180 -6.53 -4.14 -8.45
CA VAL A 180 -5.85 -2.86 -8.16
C VAL A 180 -4.53 -2.74 -8.91
N ALA A 181 -3.77 -3.83 -9.02
CA ALA A 181 -2.49 -3.83 -9.73
C ALA A 181 -2.67 -3.67 -11.25
N GLU A 182 -3.58 -4.43 -11.87
CA GLU A 182 -3.78 -4.37 -13.32
C GLU A 182 -4.34 -3.03 -13.77
N PHE A 183 -5.34 -2.49 -13.07
CA PHE A 183 -5.81 -1.13 -13.32
C PHE A 183 -4.72 -0.08 -13.11
N GLY A 184 -3.83 -0.30 -12.14
CA GLY A 184 -2.69 0.59 -11.89
C GLY A 184 -1.73 0.66 -13.08
N ILE A 185 -1.43 -0.49 -13.71
CA ILE A 185 -0.55 -0.56 -14.88
C ILE A 185 -1.19 0.16 -16.07
N PHE A 186 -2.43 -0.17 -16.42
CA PHE A 186 -3.12 0.48 -17.54
C PHE A 186 -3.45 1.97 -17.32
N SER A 187 -3.43 2.44 -16.07
CA SER A 187 -3.61 3.86 -15.73
C SER A 187 -2.29 4.66 -15.73
N SER A 188 -1.15 4.02 -16.01
CA SER A 188 0.18 4.64 -15.94
C SER A 188 0.98 4.44 -17.23
N ASN A 189 1.95 5.33 -17.49
CA ASN A 189 2.92 5.12 -18.58
C ASN A 189 3.83 3.96 -18.21
N THR A 190 3.53 2.80 -18.77
CA THR A 190 4.28 1.55 -18.54
C THR A 190 5.18 1.28 -19.74
N ILE A 191 6.32 0.63 -19.49
CA ILE A 191 7.27 0.25 -20.54
C ILE A 191 7.16 -1.27 -20.72
N ALA A 192 6.57 -1.69 -21.82
CA ALA A 192 6.53 -3.09 -22.22
C ALA A 192 7.90 -3.59 -22.71
N ALA A 193 8.03 -4.90 -22.86
CA ALA A 193 9.25 -5.51 -23.39
C ALA A 193 9.49 -5.06 -24.85
N VAL A 194 10.76 -4.88 -25.20
CA VAL A 194 11.18 -4.39 -26.53
C VAL A 194 10.79 -5.35 -27.66
N ASN A 195 10.69 -6.65 -27.36
CA ASN A 195 10.23 -7.67 -28.29
C ASN A 195 9.52 -8.82 -27.56
N GLU A 196 8.80 -9.64 -28.33
CA GLU A 196 7.96 -10.75 -27.84
C GLU A 196 8.78 -11.81 -27.11
N ASP A 197 9.97 -12.15 -27.64
CA ASP A 197 10.83 -13.18 -27.06
C ASP A 197 11.37 -12.77 -25.68
N THR A 198 11.73 -11.49 -25.52
CA THR A 198 12.17 -10.95 -24.22
C THR A 198 11.02 -10.94 -23.22
N GLY A 199 9.83 -10.52 -23.64
CA GLY A 199 8.63 -10.55 -22.79
C GLY A 199 8.26 -11.97 -22.34
N PHE A 200 8.33 -12.93 -23.26
CA PHE A 200 8.08 -14.34 -22.95
C PHE A 200 9.13 -14.90 -21.98
N ALA A 201 10.41 -14.57 -22.17
CA ALA A 201 11.47 -14.97 -21.24
C ALA A 201 11.24 -14.39 -19.84
N PHE A 202 10.88 -13.11 -19.72
CA PHE A 202 10.53 -12.50 -18.43
C PHE A 202 9.34 -13.19 -17.76
N PHE A 203 8.31 -13.52 -18.53
CA PHE A 203 7.15 -14.26 -18.02
C PHE A 203 7.56 -15.64 -17.46
N LEU A 204 8.39 -16.40 -18.18
CA LEU A 204 8.87 -17.71 -17.70
C LEU A 204 9.72 -17.60 -16.43
N ILE A 205 10.64 -16.64 -16.38
CA ILE A 205 11.46 -16.38 -15.19
C ILE A 205 10.56 -16.01 -14.00
N PHE A 206 9.57 -15.16 -14.22
CA PHE A 206 8.59 -14.79 -13.20
C PHE A 206 7.80 -16.00 -12.69
N MET A 207 7.29 -16.86 -13.58
CA MET A 207 6.56 -18.06 -13.18
C MET A 207 7.43 -19.01 -12.34
N LEU A 208 8.69 -19.20 -12.72
CA LEU A 208 9.64 -19.99 -11.94
C LEU A 208 9.90 -19.36 -10.56
N ALA A 209 10.11 -18.05 -10.50
CA ALA A 209 10.28 -17.31 -9.26
C ALA A 209 9.02 -17.39 -8.37
N ALA A 210 7.82 -17.37 -8.95
CA ALA A 210 6.56 -17.50 -8.22
C ALA A 210 6.45 -18.88 -7.55
N PHE A 211 6.82 -19.98 -8.23
CA PHE A 211 6.85 -21.31 -7.62
C PHE A 211 7.85 -21.41 -6.46
N ILE A 212 9.04 -20.81 -6.61
CA ILE A 212 10.04 -20.74 -5.54
C ILE A 212 9.50 -19.92 -4.36
N PHE A 213 8.90 -18.75 -4.63
CA PHE A 213 8.31 -17.89 -3.61
C PHE A 213 7.20 -18.59 -2.83
N ILE A 214 6.33 -19.35 -3.50
CA ILE A 214 5.29 -20.14 -2.85
C ILE A 214 5.89 -21.20 -1.93
N LYS A 215 6.94 -21.89 -2.38
CA LYS A 215 7.63 -22.90 -1.57
C LYS A 215 8.29 -22.31 -0.32
N LEU A 216 8.74 -21.06 -0.37
CA LEU A 216 9.42 -20.39 0.74
C LEU A 216 8.48 -19.64 1.70
N THR A 217 7.36 -19.12 1.19
CA THR A 217 6.52 -18.17 1.95
C THR A 217 5.24 -18.81 2.49
N TYR A 218 4.64 -19.75 1.76
CA TYR A 218 3.36 -20.33 2.17
C TYR A 218 3.54 -21.50 3.14
N ASN A 219 2.77 -21.49 4.23
CA ASN A 219 2.70 -22.63 5.16
C ASN A 219 2.25 -23.92 4.46
N ASN A 220 1.34 -23.80 3.49
CA ASN A 220 0.82 -24.92 2.71
C ASN A 220 1.06 -24.71 1.22
N TYR A 221 1.96 -25.50 0.64
CA TYR A 221 2.32 -25.42 -0.79
C TYR A 221 1.11 -25.57 -1.72
N LYS A 222 0.18 -26.48 -1.40
CA LYS A 222 -1.05 -26.69 -2.18
C LYS A 222 -1.95 -25.44 -2.19
N THR A 223 -2.01 -24.70 -1.08
CA THR A 223 -2.81 -23.47 -0.99
C THR A 223 -2.18 -22.35 -1.82
N GLY A 224 -0.85 -22.20 -1.77
CA GLY A 224 -0.15 -21.23 -2.60
C GLY A 224 -0.27 -21.50 -4.10
N ILE A 225 -0.22 -22.78 -4.53
CA ILE A 225 -0.50 -23.13 -5.92
C ILE A 225 -1.94 -22.78 -6.30
N LYS A 226 -2.93 -23.06 -5.44
CA LYS A 226 -4.32 -22.68 -5.72
C LYS A 226 -4.48 -21.17 -5.88
N HIS A 227 -3.84 -20.37 -5.02
CA HIS A 227 -3.86 -18.91 -5.17
C HIS A 227 -3.20 -18.45 -6.47
N LEU A 228 -2.04 -19.02 -6.84
CA LEU A 228 -1.38 -18.74 -8.10
C LEU A 228 -2.29 -19.06 -9.29
N LEU A 229 -2.93 -20.23 -9.30
CA LEU A 229 -3.83 -20.66 -10.37
C LEU A 229 -5.03 -19.72 -10.51
N VAL A 230 -5.70 -19.40 -9.40
CA VAL A 230 -6.85 -18.49 -9.40
C VAL A 230 -6.43 -17.09 -9.85
N ALA A 231 -5.31 -16.58 -9.33
CA ALA A 231 -4.77 -15.30 -9.74
C ALA A 231 -4.38 -15.29 -11.22
N PHE A 232 -3.79 -16.37 -11.72
CA PHE A 232 -3.38 -16.51 -13.12
C PHE A 232 -4.58 -16.44 -14.05
N PHE A 233 -5.62 -17.24 -13.82
CA PHE A 233 -6.78 -17.24 -14.71
C PHE A 233 -7.56 -15.92 -14.66
N LEU A 234 -7.78 -15.37 -13.46
CA LEU A 234 -8.50 -14.11 -13.32
C LEU A 234 -7.67 -12.93 -13.85
N GLY A 235 -6.39 -12.88 -13.56
CA GLY A 235 -5.48 -11.85 -14.07
C GLY A 235 -5.30 -11.93 -15.56
N TYR A 236 -5.15 -13.13 -16.13
CA TYR A 236 -5.03 -13.27 -17.57
C TYR A 236 -6.30 -12.75 -18.26
N SER A 237 -7.48 -13.17 -17.79
CA SER A 237 -8.76 -12.69 -18.31
C SER A 237 -8.92 -11.17 -18.16
N LEU A 238 -8.56 -10.63 -17.01
CA LEU A 238 -8.66 -9.21 -16.72
C LEU A 238 -7.66 -8.38 -17.55
N SER A 239 -6.45 -8.88 -17.77
CA SER A 239 -5.44 -8.25 -18.62
C SER A 239 -5.87 -8.16 -20.08
N LEU A 240 -6.63 -9.14 -20.58
CA LEU A 240 -7.19 -9.11 -21.93
C LEU A 240 -8.30 -8.08 -22.04
N ILE A 241 -9.23 -8.06 -21.07
CA ILE A 241 -10.35 -7.11 -21.03
C ILE A 241 -9.80 -5.68 -20.93
N LEU A 242 -8.90 -5.42 -19.97
CA LEU A 242 -8.28 -4.11 -19.79
C LEU A 242 -7.36 -3.75 -20.94
N GLY A 243 -6.62 -4.70 -21.50
CA GLY A 243 -5.77 -4.49 -22.67
C GLY A 243 -6.57 -3.99 -23.87
N TYR A 244 -7.75 -4.58 -24.11
CA TYR A 244 -8.62 -4.18 -25.22
C TYR A 244 -9.34 -2.86 -24.93
N PHE A 245 -10.07 -2.78 -23.80
CA PHE A 245 -10.96 -1.65 -23.52
C PHE A 245 -10.23 -0.41 -22.98
N TRP A 246 -9.11 -0.59 -22.29
CA TRP A 246 -8.37 0.50 -21.63
C TRP A 246 -7.02 0.77 -22.28
N GLY A 247 -6.27 -0.27 -22.62
CA GLY A 247 -4.98 -0.18 -23.31
C GLY A 247 -5.09 0.10 -24.81
N GLY A 248 -6.28 -0.02 -25.40
CA GLY A 248 -6.49 0.16 -26.83
C GLY A 248 -5.75 -0.86 -27.70
N ILE A 249 -5.33 -1.98 -27.13
CA ILE A 249 -4.58 -3.03 -27.83
C ILE A 249 -5.57 -3.85 -28.65
N SER A 250 -5.26 -4.07 -29.92
CA SER A 250 -6.12 -4.85 -30.82
C SER A 250 -6.24 -6.31 -30.35
N PRO A 251 -7.42 -6.95 -30.50
CA PRO A 251 -7.60 -8.36 -30.13
C PRO A 251 -6.61 -9.30 -30.81
N ASP A 252 -6.24 -9.02 -32.06
CA ASP A 252 -5.26 -9.81 -32.82
C ASP A 252 -3.87 -9.82 -32.15
N VAL A 253 -3.51 -8.73 -31.46
CA VAL A 253 -2.27 -8.63 -30.69
C VAL A 253 -2.41 -9.34 -29.34
N LEU A 254 -3.56 -9.21 -28.67
CA LEU A 254 -3.81 -9.81 -27.35
C LEU A 254 -3.90 -11.34 -27.38
N PHE A 255 -4.40 -11.91 -28.49
CA PHE A 255 -4.52 -13.37 -28.67
C PHE A 255 -3.35 -13.98 -29.44
N SER A 256 -2.33 -13.19 -29.81
CA SER A 256 -1.13 -13.69 -30.49
C SER A 256 0.10 -13.65 -29.59
N LYS A 257 1.25 -14.09 -30.11
CA LYS A 257 2.54 -13.95 -29.43
C LYS A 257 2.90 -12.49 -29.12
N ALA A 258 2.34 -11.53 -29.88
CA ALA A 258 2.57 -10.12 -29.66
C ALA A 258 2.12 -9.65 -28.28
N TYR A 259 1.21 -10.37 -27.61
CA TYR A 259 0.83 -10.16 -26.21
C TYR A 259 2.05 -9.97 -25.29
N PHE A 260 3.12 -10.73 -25.49
CA PHE A 260 4.30 -10.67 -24.63
C PHE A 260 5.08 -9.36 -24.74
N ALA A 261 4.88 -8.58 -25.80
CA ALA A 261 5.47 -7.26 -25.98
C ALA A 261 4.53 -6.11 -25.59
N THR A 262 3.43 -6.40 -24.87
CA THR A 262 2.42 -5.39 -24.52
C THR A 262 2.36 -5.09 -23.03
N ASP A 263 1.73 -3.96 -22.69
CA ASP A 263 1.41 -3.57 -21.31
C ASP A 263 0.49 -4.58 -20.62
N ALA A 264 -0.28 -5.37 -21.38
CA ALA A 264 -1.14 -6.42 -20.82
C ALA A 264 -0.34 -7.52 -20.12
N LEU A 265 0.83 -7.90 -20.65
CA LEU A 265 1.73 -8.83 -19.96
C LEU A 265 2.26 -8.21 -18.66
N VAL A 266 2.66 -6.94 -18.70
CA VAL A 266 3.20 -6.24 -17.52
C VAL A 266 2.13 -6.12 -16.44
N ALA A 267 0.87 -5.86 -16.84
CA ALA A 267 -0.29 -5.85 -15.97
C ALA A 267 -0.46 -7.21 -15.28
N LEU A 268 -0.48 -8.29 -16.07
CA LEU A 268 -0.61 -9.65 -15.56
C LEU A 268 0.50 -9.98 -14.53
N ILE A 269 1.77 -9.78 -14.89
CA ILE A 269 2.90 -10.09 -14.00
C ILE A 269 2.82 -9.29 -12.71
N SER A 270 2.48 -8.00 -12.80
CA SER A 270 2.34 -7.13 -11.63
C SER A 270 1.16 -7.53 -10.75
N GLY A 271 0.03 -7.90 -11.35
CA GLY A 271 -1.15 -8.42 -10.67
C GLY A 271 -0.90 -9.73 -9.93
N LEU A 272 -0.20 -10.65 -10.57
CA LEU A 272 0.22 -11.92 -9.96
C LEU A 272 1.20 -11.69 -8.82
N SER A 273 2.19 -10.82 -9.01
CA SER A 273 3.18 -10.51 -7.98
C SER A 273 2.53 -9.92 -6.73
N LEU A 274 1.68 -8.90 -6.89
CA LEU A 274 1.04 -8.24 -5.77
C LEU A 274 0.04 -9.16 -5.05
N SER A 275 -0.74 -9.93 -5.81
CA SER A 275 -1.75 -10.82 -5.24
C SER A 275 -1.12 -11.98 -4.45
N LEU A 276 -0.04 -12.59 -4.96
CA LEU A 276 0.70 -13.65 -4.27
C LEU A 276 1.40 -13.13 -3.00
N PHE A 277 2.06 -11.98 -3.10
CA PHE A 277 2.82 -11.40 -1.99
C PHE A 277 1.92 -11.01 -0.82
N MET A 278 0.77 -10.43 -1.12
CA MET A 278 -0.16 -9.98 -0.09
C MET A 278 -1.04 -11.11 0.48
N SER A 279 -1.22 -12.20 -0.27
CA SER A 279 -1.97 -13.38 0.19
C SER A 279 -1.11 -14.37 1.01
N GLY A 280 0.21 -14.35 0.85
CA GLY A 280 1.14 -15.28 1.53
C GLY A 280 1.27 -15.11 3.05
N LYS A 281 0.52 -14.20 3.68
CA LYS A 281 0.47 -14.02 5.14
C LYS A 281 -0.80 -14.58 5.79
N GLY A 282 -1.61 -15.32 5.04
CA GLY A 282 -2.77 -16.08 5.55
C GLY A 282 -2.39 -17.45 6.07
#